data_AF-G0U756-F1
#
_entry.id   AF-G0U756-F1
#
_cell.length_a   1.000
_cell.length_b   1.000
_cell.length_c   1.000
_cell.angle_alpha   90.00
_cell.angle_beta   90.00
_cell.angle_gamma   90.00
#
_symmetry.space_group_name_H-M   'P 1'
#
loop_
_entity.id
_entity.type
_entity.pdbx_description
1 polymer ?
#
loop_
_entity_poly.entity_id
_entity_poly.type
_entity_poly.pdbx_seq_one_letter_code
_entity_poly.pdbx_strand_id
1 'polypeptide(L)'
;MNREKVFRRLDLVTSSAGSIISVATWCALHASSAEVILGAIDERMRHPSTSSEMRCSLLYVIHELLLTCAANGVHETTRRRLLMAASKMLPAAIQAVRLLDAPDSDEFERVLSKVMSWWSMLNIFPRAWIEQIGAKEIKTQFNEVEAGSSSMSAQLRHVANLISRYNEAKSVYQHALQTSSEAVQPALEEALERLAAVRAAVDDKLEGGASLATWLGTEQGVLEGNAQNAGPAHKGQGGEQDDILGSFF
;
A
#
# COMPACT_ATOMS: atom_id res chain seq x y z
N MET A 1 10.76 1.31 -20.24
CA MET A 1 11.96 0.44 -20.25
C MET A 1 11.69 -0.79 -21.12
N ASN A 2 12.69 -1.35 -21.81
CA ASN A 2 12.52 -2.58 -22.63
C ASN A 2 12.62 -3.84 -21.76
N ARG A 3 11.70 -4.80 -21.92
CA ARG A 3 11.68 -6.13 -21.28
C ARG A 3 13.00 -6.89 -21.44
N GLU A 4 13.59 -6.87 -22.63
CA GLU A 4 14.84 -7.60 -22.90
C GLU A 4 16.01 -7.08 -22.04
N LYS A 5 16.06 -5.77 -21.79
CA LYS A 5 17.06 -5.18 -20.90
C LYS A 5 16.89 -5.65 -19.46
N VAL A 6 15.64 -5.82 -19.01
CA VAL A 6 15.37 -6.37 -17.67
C VAL A 6 15.84 -7.81 -17.59
N PHE A 7 15.57 -8.65 -18.62
CA PHE A 7 16.05 -10.02 -18.62
C PHE A 7 17.55 -10.16 -18.55
N ARG A 8 18.28 -9.40 -19.38
CA ARG A 8 19.75 -9.37 -19.32
C ARG A 8 20.27 -8.93 -17.97
N ARG A 9 19.53 -8.07 -17.25
CA ARG A 9 19.88 -7.68 -15.88
C ARG A 9 19.60 -8.79 -14.88
N LEU A 10 18.47 -9.48 -15.01
CA LEU A 10 18.11 -10.62 -14.17
C LEU A 10 19.07 -11.82 -14.36
N ASP A 11 19.70 -11.95 -15.52
CA ASP A 11 20.73 -12.97 -15.77
C ASP A 11 21.99 -12.78 -14.89
N LEU A 12 22.16 -11.60 -14.29
CA LEU A 12 23.26 -11.31 -13.35
C LEU A 12 22.95 -11.71 -11.90
N VAL A 13 21.72 -12.17 -11.62
CA VAL A 13 21.31 -12.56 -10.27
C VAL A 13 21.95 -13.89 -9.91
N THR A 14 22.61 -13.91 -8.76
CA THR A 14 23.16 -15.11 -8.11
C THR A 14 22.62 -15.16 -6.67
N SER A 15 22.96 -16.21 -5.91
CA SER A 15 22.64 -16.27 -4.47
C SER A 15 23.41 -15.27 -3.60
N SER A 16 24.38 -14.53 -4.15
CA SER A 16 25.14 -13.53 -3.40
C SER A 16 24.34 -12.26 -3.15
N ALA A 17 24.43 -11.73 -1.92
CA ALA A 17 23.79 -10.48 -1.53
C ALA A 17 24.18 -9.30 -2.44
N GLY A 18 25.46 -9.23 -2.84
CA GLY A 18 25.95 -8.18 -3.74
C GLY A 18 25.26 -8.19 -5.11
N SER A 19 25.02 -9.36 -5.69
CA SER A 19 24.30 -9.47 -6.97
C SER A 19 22.83 -9.07 -6.83
N ILE A 20 22.17 -9.53 -5.76
CA ILE A 20 20.76 -9.23 -5.47
C ILE A 20 20.56 -7.73 -5.29
N ILE A 21 21.36 -7.10 -4.42
CA ILE A 21 21.28 -5.66 -4.14
C ILE A 21 21.60 -4.85 -5.41
N SER A 22 22.61 -5.24 -6.18
CA SER A 22 23.00 -4.55 -7.43
C SER A 22 21.89 -4.59 -8.49
N VAL A 23 21.19 -5.72 -8.63
CA VAL A 23 20.06 -5.84 -9.55
C VAL A 23 18.83 -5.09 -9.02
N ALA A 24 18.51 -5.22 -7.73
CA ALA A 24 17.41 -4.51 -7.10
C ALA A 24 17.57 -2.99 -7.17
N THR A 25 18.78 -2.48 -6.92
CA THR A 25 19.12 -1.06 -7.03
C THR A 25 18.92 -0.55 -8.45
N TRP A 26 19.38 -1.31 -9.44
CA TRP A 26 19.14 -0.97 -10.84
C TRP A 26 17.64 -0.95 -11.19
N CYS A 27 16.87 -1.92 -10.71
CA CYS A 27 15.42 -1.94 -10.87
C CYS A 27 14.75 -0.73 -10.20
N ALA A 28 15.25 -0.30 -9.04
CA ALA A 28 14.72 0.86 -8.32
C ALA A 28 14.93 2.17 -9.09
N LEU A 29 16.09 2.34 -9.76
CA LEU A 29 16.34 3.47 -10.67
C LEU A 29 15.34 3.53 -11.84
N HIS A 30 14.72 2.40 -12.16
CA HIS A 30 13.74 2.27 -13.24
C HIS A 30 12.34 1.92 -12.74
N ALA A 31 12.03 2.20 -11.47
CA ALA A 31 10.76 1.84 -10.83
C ALA A 31 9.51 2.42 -11.53
N SER A 32 9.67 3.49 -12.33
CA SER A 32 8.59 4.01 -13.18
C SER A 32 8.05 2.97 -14.17
N SER A 33 8.86 1.97 -14.52
CA SER A 33 8.51 0.81 -15.37
C SER A 33 8.21 -0.45 -14.53
N ALA A 34 7.63 -0.30 -13.33
CA ALA A 34 7.35 -1.39 -12.38
C ALA A 34 6.71 -2.64 -13.01
N GLU A 35 5.71 -2.48 -13.88
CA GLU A 35 5.02 -3.63 -14.49
C GLU A 35 5.93 -4.43 -15.42
N VAL A 36 6.82 -3.76 -16.15
CA VAL A 36 7.81 -4.44 -17.02
C VAL A 36 8.83 -5.21 -16.17
N ILE A 37 9.26 -4.62 -15.05
CA ILE A 37 10.23 -5.24 -14.13
C ILE A 37 9.63 -6.49 -13.50
N LEU A 38 8.48 -6.32 -12.85
CA LEU A 38 7.84 -7.40 -12.11
C LEU A 38 7.28 -8.47 -13.04
N GLY A 39 6.83 -8.11 -14.24
CA GLY A 39 6.45 -9.09 -15.27
C GLY A 39 7.61 -9.94 -15.77
N ALA A 40 8.82 -9.37 -15.91
CA ALA A 40 10.00 -10.16 -16.27
C ALA A 40 10.45 -11.09 -15.12
N ILE A 41 10.34 -10.64 -13.87
CA ILE A 41 10.61 -11.48 -12.69
C ILE A 41 9.58 -12.62 -12.61
N ASP A 42 8.29 -12.32 -12.79
CA ASP A 42 7.21 -13.31 -12.83
C ASP A 42 7.47 -14.41 -13.86
N GLU A 43 7.73 -14.02 -15.11
CA GLU A 43 8.04 -14.97 -16.18
C GLU A 43 9.24 -15.86 -15.82
N ARG A 44 10.30 -15.26 -15.25
CA ARG A 44 11.48 -16.05 -14.85
C ARG A 44 11.17 -17.00 -13.69
N MET A 45 10.38 -16.59 -12.71
CA MET A 45 9.98 -17.45 -11.59
C MET A 45 9.17 -18.65 -12.07
N ARG A 46 8.24 -18.44 -13.00
CA ARG A 46 7.35 -19.49 -13.54
C ARG A 46 8.03 -20.42 -14.54
N HIS A 47 9.14 -20.00 -15.15
CA HIS A 47 9.77 -20.79 -16.18
C HIS A 47 10.29 -22.13 -15.61
N PRO A 48 9.96 -23.29 -16.19
CA PRO A 48 10.33 -24.60 -15.65
C PRO A 48 11.84 -24.80 -15.50
N SER A 49 12.64 -24.26 -16.44
CA SER A 49 14.10 -24.39 -16.41
C SER A 49 14.80 -23.49 -15.38
N THR A 50 14.09 -22.58 -14.70
CA THR A 50 14.69 -21.75 -13.66
C THR A 50 15.01 -22.63 -12.45
N SER A 51 16.20 -22.51 -11.86
CA SER A 51 16.58 -23.26 -10.67
C SER A 51 15.84 -22.76 -9.42
N SER A 52 15.71 -23.61 -8.39
CA SER A 52 15.14 -23.18 -7.10
C SER A 52 15.94 -22.04 -6.48
N GLU A 53 17.26 -22.12 -6.52
CA GLU A 53 18.18 -21.07 -6.07
C GLU A 53 17.92 -19.71 -6.75
N MET A 54 17.71 -19.72 -8.07
CA MET A 54 17.38 -18.49 -8.80
C MET A 54 15.99 -17.95 -8.39
N ARG A 55 14.97 -18.81 -8.21
CA ARG A 55 13.65 -18.38 -7.72
C ARG A 55 13.74 -17.74 -6.32
N CYS A 56 14.54 -18.31 -5.43
CA CYS A 56 14.83 -17.74 -4.11
C CYS A 56 15.54 -16.39 -4.22
N SER A 57 16.54 -16.30 -5.10
CA SER A 57 17.28 -15.05 -5.34
C SER A 57 16.36 -13.96 -5.91
N LEU A 58 15.42 -14.31 -6.78
CA LEU A 58 14.42 -13.38 -7.32
C LEU A 58 13.44 -12.88 -6.24
N LEU A 59 13.04 -13.72 -5.27
CA LEU A 59 12.26 -13.25 -4.11
C LEU A 59 13.04 -12.19 -3.31
N TYR A 60 14.33 -12.41 -3.08
CA TYR A 60 15.17 -11.42 -2.44
C TYR A 60 15.34 -10.15 -3.28
N VAL A 61 15.45 -10.25 -4.61
CA VAL A 61 15.46 -9.08 -5.50
C VAL A 61 14.19 -8.25 -5.36
N ILE A 62 13.01 -8.89 -5.28
CA ILE A 62 11.74 -8.18 -5.05
C ILE A 62 11.77 -7.48 -3.69
N HIS A 63 12.19 -8.18 -2.64
CA HIS A 63 12.31 -7.61 -1.30
C HIS A 63 13.21 -6.36 -1.29
N GLU A 64 14.45 -6.50 -1.79
CA GLU A 64 15.42 -5.40 -1.86
C GLU A 64 14.94 -4.25 -2.75
N LEU A 65 14.25 -4.55 -3.85
CA LEU A 65 13.67 -3.53 -4.73
C LEU A 65 12.64 -2.66 -3.98
N LEU A 66 11.76 -3.29 -3.19
CA LEU A 66 10.76 -2.58 -2.39
C LEU A 66 11.43 -1.70 -1.32
N LEU A 67 12.42 -2.23 -0.61
CA LEU A 67 13.17 -1.47 0.40
C LEU A 67 13.96 -0.30 -0.20
N THR A 68 14.66 -0.56 -1.30
CA THR A 68 15.46 0.45 -2.00
C THR A 68 14.58 1.58 -2.49
N CYS A 69 13.39 1.27 -3.03
CA CYS A 69 12.43 2.30 -3.43
C CYS A 69 11.88 3.08 -2.23
N ALA A 70 11.70 2.44 -1.07
CA ALA A 70 11.27 3.13 0.15
C ALA A 70 12.34 4.10 0.67
N ALA A 71 13.63 3.74 0.58
CA ALA A 71 14.75 4.52 1.09
C ALA A 71 15.25 5.64 0.15
N ASN A 72 15.27 5.42 -1.18
CA ASN A 72 15.98 6.31 -2.12
C ASN A 72 15.15 7.47 -2.70
N GLY A 73 14.21 8.03 -1.93
CA GLY A 73 13.47 9.22 -2.36
C GLY A 73 12.62 9.04 -3.62
N VAL A 74 12.28 7.80 -4.00
CA VAL A 74 11.39 7.53 -5.14
C VAL A 74 10.02 8.14 -4.87
N HIS A 75 9.47 8.85 -5.85
CA HIS A 75 8.15 9.48 -5.73
C HIS A 75 7.08 8.50 -5.21
N GLU A 76 6.22 8.96 -4.31
CA GLU A 76 5.19 8.13 -3.66
C GLU A 76 4.29 7.41 -4.68
N THR A 77 3.93 8.08 -5.77
CA THR A 77 3.13 7.48 -6.87
C THR A 77 3.81 6.27 -7.50
N THR A 78 5.14 6.33 -7.66
CA THR A 78 5.94 5.22 -8.22
C THR A 78 6.09 4.09 -7.21
N ARG A 79 6.31 4.41 -5.93
CA ARG A 79 6.33 3.41 -4.83
C ARG A 79 5.00 2.67 -4.72
N ARG A 80 3.87 3.38 -4.75
CA ARG A 80 2.52 2.80 -4.74
C ARG A 80 2.29 1.89 -5.95
N ARG A 81 2.68 2.33 -7.16
CA ARG A 81 2.57 1.52 -8.38
C ARG A 81 3.38 0.22 -8.28
N LEU A 82 4.61 0.30 -7.76
CA LEU A 82 5.48 -0.87 -7.57
C LEU A 82 4.89 -1.86 -6.56
N LEU A 83 4.40 -1.37 -5.41
CA LEU A 83 3.72 -2.20 -4.40
C LEU A 83 2.46 -2.87 -4.96
N MET A 84 1.63 -2.12 -5.70
CA MET A 84 0.44 -2.68 -6.34
C MET A 84 0.78 -3.75 -7.37
N ALA A 85 1.80 -3.52 -8.21
CA ALA A 85 2.24 -4.49 -9.20
C ALA A 85 2.80 -5.75 -8.52
N ALA A 86 3.58 -5.61 -7.44
CA ALA A 86 4.13 -6.75 -6.69
C ALA A 86 3.00 -7.54 -6.01
N SER A 87 2.04 -6.84 -5.38
CA SER A 87 0.89 -7.45 -4.70
C SER A 87 0.00 -8.27 -5.64
N LYS A 88 -0.16 -7.83 -6.89
CA LYS A 88 -0.92 -8.56 -7.92
C LYS A 88 -0.16 -9.76 -8.48
N MET A 89 1.16 -9.61 -8.69
CA MET A 89 1.99 -10.61 -9.36
C MET A 89 2.37 -11.79 -8.45
N LEU A 90 2.79 -11.51 -7.21
CA LEU A 90 3.37 -12.49 -6.30
C LEU A 90 2.47 -13.72 -6.02
N PRO A 91 1.16 -13.59 -5.75
CA PRO A 91 0.32 -14.76 -5.46
C PRO A 91 0.36 -15.79 -6.59
N ALA A 92 0.20 -15.34 -7.83
CA ALA A 92 0.17 -16.21 -9.01
C ALA A 92 1.56 -16.79 -9.32
N ALA A 93 2.62 -15.99 -9.15
CA ALA A 93 4.00 -16.47 -9.32
C ALA A 93 4.34 -17.58 -8.30
N ILE A 94 4.02 -17.37 -7.03
CA ILE A 94 4.27 -18.34 -5.95
C ILE A 94 3.48 -19.62 -6.16
N GLN A 95 2.19 -19.51 -6.53
CA GLN A 95 1.38 -20.67 -6.85
C GLN A 95 1.97 -21.46 -8.01
N ALA A 96 2.39 -20.78 -9.08
CA ALA A 96 3.03 -21.43 -10.22
C ALA A 96 4.33 -22.14 -9.81
N VAL A 97 5.16 -21.54 -8.97
CA VAL A 97 6.39 -22.19 -8.46
C VAL A 97 6.07 -23.45 -7.65
N ARG A 98 5.05 -23.41 -6.79
CA ARG A 98 4.59 -24.58 -6.01
C ARG A 98 4.13 -25.73 -6.89
N LEU A 99 3.51 -25.42 -8.04
CA LEU A 99 3.03 -26.42 -9.00
C LEU A 99 4.14 -27.08 -9.84
N LEU A 100 5.35 -26.53 -9.85
CA LEU A 100 6.47 -27.09 -10.63
C LEU A 100 7.10 -28.33 -9.98
N ASP A 101 6.66 -28.72 -8.78
CA ASP A 101 7.09 -29.91 -8.03
C ASP A 101 8.61 -30.15 -8.08
N ALA A 102 9.37 -29.09 -7.78
CA ALA A 102 10.83 -29.13 -7.83
C ALA A 102 11.39 -29.88 -6.60
N PRO A 103 12.51 -30.62 -6.74
CA PRO A 103 13.12 -31.39 -5.64
C PRO A 103 13.50 -30.52 -4.43
N ASP A 104 13.73 -29.23 -4.64
CA ASP A 104 14.10 -28.25 -3.60
C ASP A 104 12.93 -27.32 -3.21
N SER A 105 11.70 -27.80 -3.31
CA SER A 105 10.48 -27.06 -2.92
C SER A 105 10.55 -26.53 -1.49
N ASP A 106 11.16 -27.30 -0.58
CA ASP A 106 11.34 -26.91 0.83
C ASP A 106 12.26 -25.69 1.02
N GLU A 107 13.28 -25.54 0.18
CA GLU A 107 14.14 -24.36 0.23
C GLU A 107 13.38 -23.11 -0.18
N PHE A 108 12.59 -23.20 -1.25
CA PHE A 108 11.77 -22.08 -1.71
C PHE A 108 10.75 -21.66 -0.64
N GLU A 109 10.03 -22.60 -0.03
CA GLU A 109 9.07 -22.30 1.05
C GLU A 109 9.74 -21.69 2.29
N ARG A 110 10.95 -22.14 2.65
CA ARG A 110 11.75 -21.55 3.73
C ARG A 110 12.13 -20.11 3.43
N VAL A 111 12.60 -19.83 2.21
CA VAL A 111 12.95 -18.47 1.77
C VAL A 111 11.72 -17.58 1.72
N LEU A 112 10.62 -18.08 1.16
CA LEU A 112 9.35 -17.37 1.10
C LEU A 112 8.84 -17.01 2.50
N SER A 113 8.85 -17.96 3.44
CA SER A 113 8.47 -17.73 4.84
C SER A 113 9.31 -16.63 5.50
N LYS A 114 10.63 -16.65 5.25
CA LYS A 114 11.56 -15.62 5.73
C LYS A 114 11.21 -14.24 5.17
N VAL A 115 11.06 -14.12 3.85
CA VAL A 115 10.74 -12.85 3.19
C VAL A 115 9.37 -12.31 3.64
N MET A 116 8.36 -13.18 3.79
CA MET A 116 7.05 -12.80 4.31
C MET A 116 7.12 -12.29 5.75
N SER A 117 7.91 -12.92 6.62
CA SER A 117 8.11 -12.43 7.99
C SER A 117 8.74 -11.02 8.02
N TRP A 118 9.68 -10.75 7.11
CA TRP A 118 10.26 -9.40 6.96
C TRP A 118 9.23 -8.40 6.45
N TRP A 119 8.43 -8.77 5.44
CA TRP A 119 7.36 -7.90 4.95
C TRP A 119 6.29 -7.61 5.99
N SER A 120 5.97 -8.58 6.84
CA SER A 120 5.06 -8.40 7.97
C SER A 120 5.66 -7.48 9.03
N MET A 121 6.93 -7.67 9.38
CA MET A 121 7.63 -6.84 10.37
C MET A 121 7.73 -5.38 9.91
N LEU A 122 7.97 -5.16 8.62
CA LEU A 122 8.12 -3.84 8.02
C LEU A 122 6.80 -3.22 7.54
N ASN A 123 5.66 -3.89 7.76
CA ASN A 123 4.33 -3.46 7.30
C ASN A 123 4.30 -3.12 5.79
N ILE A 124 5.04 -3.89 4.98
CA ILE A 124 5.08 -3.70 3.51
C ILE A 124 3.76 -4.14 2.87
N PHE A 125 3.17 -5.22 3.37
CA PHE A 125 1.87 -5.73 2.93
C PHE A 125 0.94 -5.97 4.13
N PRO A 126 -0.39 -5.93 3.94
CA PRO A 126 -1.35 -6.28 4.98
C PRO A 126 -1.15 -7.72 5.48
N ARG A 127 -1.31 -7.96 6.79
CA ARG A 127 -1.16 -9.30 7.38
C ARG A 127 -2.04 -10.36 6.73
N ALA A 128 -3.32 -10.04 6.49
CA ALA A 128 -4.25 -10.93 5.82
C ALA A 128 -3.77 -11.35 4.41
N TRP A 129 -3.11 -10.44 3.68
CA TRP A 129 -2.52 -10.75 2.37
C TRP A 129 -1.32 -11.70 2.50
N ILE A 130 -0.47 -11.49 3.52
CA ILE A 130 0.67 -12.36 3.81
C ILE A 130 0.21 -13.77 4.20
N GLU A 131 -0.78 -13.88 5.07
CA GLU A 131 -1.39 -15.16 5.48
C GLU A 131 -1.99 -15.90 4.28
N GLN A 132 -2.69 -15.19 3.39
CA GLN A 132 -3.30 -15.78 2.19
C GLN A 132 -2.26 -16.40 1.25
N ILE A 133 -1.11 -15.76 1.05
CA ILE A 133 -0.04 -16.28 0.19
C ILE A 133 0.77 -17.38 0.89
N GLY A 134 0.93 -17.28 2.21
CA GLY A 134 1.58 -18.29 3.01
C GLY A 134 0.84 -19.62 3.04
N ALA A 135 -0.49 -19.63 2.84
CA ALA A 135 -1.26 -20.85 2.70
C ALA A 135 -0.79 -21.65 1.47
N LYS A 136 -0.34 -22.90 1.68
CA LYS A 136 0.08 -23.81 0.60
C LYS A 136 -1.05 -24.09 -0.39
N GLU A 137 -2.29 -24.12 0.10
CA GLU A 137 -3.49 -24.09 -0.72
C GLU A 137 -3.91 -22.64 -0.97
N ILE A 138 -3.31 -22.01 -1.97
CA ILE A 138 -3.94 -20.86 -2.61
C ILE A 138 -5.13 -21.44 -3.38
N LYS A 139 -6.26 -21.68 -2.68
CA LYS A 139 -7.56 -21.89 -3.34
C LYS A 139 -7.65 -20.78 -4.37
N THR A 140 -7.98 -21.14 -5.61
CA THR A 140 -8.01 -20.34 -6.84
C THR A 140 -8.88 -19.09 -6.72
N GLN A 141 -8.55 -18.21 -5.78
CA GLN A 141 -9.34 -17.04 -5.39
C GLN A 141 -8.85 -15.78 -6.11
N PHE A 142 -7.69 -15.84 -6.77
CA PHE A 142 -7.16 -14.70 -7.51
C PHE A 142 -7.74 -14.55 -8.92
N ASN A 143 -8.43 -15.55 -9.46
CA ASN A 143 -9.11 -15.46 -10.76
C ASN A 143 -10.64 -15.61 -10.70
N GLU A 144 -11.23 -15.87 -9.52
CA GLU A 144 -12.68 -16.11 -9.40
C GLU A 144 -13.29 -15.63 -8.06
N VAL A 145 -12.83 -14.51 -7.51
CA VAL A 145 -13.47 -13.88 -6.34
C VAL A 145 -14.16 -12.57 -6.75
N GLU A 146 -15.16 -12.73 -7.60
CA GLU A 146 -16.35 -11.86 -7.56
C GLU A 146 -17.50 -12.48 -6.75
N ALA A 147 -17.40 -13.73 -6.29
CA ALA A 147 -18.56 -14.42 -5.70
C ALA A 147 -18.47 -14.77 -4.21
N GLY A 148 -17.36 -14.48 -3.50
CA GLY A 148 -17.17 -14.92 -2.11
C GLY A 148 -16.62 -13.89 -1.10
N SER A 149 -15.94 -12.82 -1.54
CA SER A 149 -15.46 -11.72 -0.68
C SER A 149 -16.39 -10.51 -0.66
N SER A 150 -17.59 -10.67 -1.23
CA SER A 150 -18.55 -9.58 -1.44
C SER A 150 -18.89 -8.85 -0.14
N SER A 151 -18.91 -9.54 1.01
CA SER A 151 -19.26 -8.90 2.28
C SER A 151 -18.24 -7.83 2.71
N MET A 152 -16.96 -8.17 2.90
CA MET A 152 -15.98 -7.21 3.42
C MET A 152 -15.58 -6.14 2.39
N SER A 153 -15.41 -6.51 1.11
CA SER A 153 -15.11 -5.53 0.05
C SER A 153 -16.28 -4.59 -0.20
N ALA A 154 -17.53 -5.08 -0.21
CA ALA A 154 -18.69 -4.21 -0.33
C ALA A 154 -18.90 -3.37 0.94
N GLN A 155 -18.61 -3.90 2.13
CA GLN A 155 -18.63 -3.14 3.38
C GLN A 155 -17.60 -2.01 3.36
N LEU A 156 -16.36 -2.28 2.94
CA LEU A 156 -15.33 -1.23 2.81
C LEU A 156 -15.70 -0.20 1.75
N ARG A 157 -16.26 -0.62 0.61
CA ARG A 157 -16.79 0.31 -0.41
C ARG A 157 -17.98 1.12 0.10
N HIS A 158 -18.84 0.52 0.90
CA HIS A 158 -19.98 1.18 1.54
C HIS A 158 -19.50 2.23 2.54
N VAL A 159 -18.56 1.88 3.43
CA VAL A 159 -17.93 2.81 4.37
C VAL A 159 -17.20 3.93 3.63
N ALA A 160 -16.48 3.64 2.55
CA ALA A 160 -15.83 4.67 1.73
C ALA A 160 -16.83 5.65 1.09
N ASN A 161 -17.98 5.16 0.63
CA ASN A 161 -19.06 6.00 0.11
C ASN A 161 -19.66 6.90 1.20
N LEU A 162 -19.89 6.34 2.40
CA LEU A 162 -20.37 7.12 3.55
C LEU A 162 -19.37 8.21 3.96
N ILE A 163 -18.06 7.91 3.97
CA ILE A 163 -17.01 8.90 4.24
C ILE A 163 -16.98 9.98 3.16
N SER A 164 -17.16 9.64 1.87
CA SER A 164 -17.25 10.63 0.79
C SER A 164 -18.41 11.60 1.01
N ARG A 165 -19.60 11.08 1.32
CA ARG A 165 -20.79 11.90 1.60
C ARG A 165 -20.62 12.76 2.85
N TYR A 166 -19.96 12.22 3.88
CA TYR A 166 -19.59 12.99 5.06
C TYR A 166 -18.64 14.15 4.70
N ASN A 167 -17.62 13.91 3.89
CA ASN A 167 -16.68 14.96 3.47
C ASN A 167 -17.37 16.05 2.64
N GLU A 168 -18.32 15.68 1.79
CA GLU A 168 -19.16 16.63 1.04
C GLU A 168 -19.99 17.50 2.00
N ALA A 169 -20.71 16.89 2.95
CA ALA A 169 -21.49 17.62 3.96
C ALA A 169 -20.60 18.51 4.85
N LYS A 170 -19.42 18.03 5.24
CA LYS A 170 -18.42 18.81 5.99
C LYS A 170 -17.94 20.02 5.18
N SER A 171 -17.71 19.87 3.88
CA SER A 171 -17.34 20.99 3.00
C SER A 171 -18.46 22.03 2.91
N VAL A 172 -19.72 21.60 2.84
CA VAL A 172 -20.89 22.50 2.85
C VAL A 172 -20.97 23.27 4.17
N TYR A 173 -20.79 22.59 5.30
CA TYR A 173 -20.73 23.22 6.61
C TYR A 173 -19.60 24.26 6.71
N GLN A 174 -18.39 23.91 6.27
CA GLN A 174 -17.25 24.83 6.25
C GLN A 174 -17.50 26.05 5.36
N HIS A 175 -18.17 25.87 4.23
CA HIS A 175 -18.55 26.96 3.35
C HIS A 175 -19.65 27.84 3.99
N ALA A 176 -20.64 27.24 4.65
CA ALA A 176 -21.70 27.97 5.35
C ALA A 176 -21.12 28.85 6.48
N LEU A 177 -20.14 28.35 7.24
CA LEU A 177 -19.41 29.13 8.26
C LEU A 177 -18.77 30.41 7.70
N GLN A 178 -18.39 30.42 6.42
CA GLN A 178 -17.73 31.55 5.77
C GLN A 178 -18.69 32.51 5.06
N THR A 179 -19.90 32.04 4.70
CA THR A 179 -20.75 32.75 3.74
C THR A 179 -22.13 33.11 4.26
N SER A 180 -22.73 32.31 5.14
CA SER A 180 -24.08 32.57 5.63
C SER A 180 -24.34 31.91 6.99
N SER A 181 -24.55 32.74 8.02
CA SER A 181 -24.87 32.29 9.38
C SER A 181 -26.17 31.49 9.47
N GLU A 182 -27.13 31.74 8.58
CA GLU A 182 -28.43 31.04 8.55
C GLU A 182 -28.30 29.61 8.00
N ALA A 183 -27.28 29.36 7.16
CA ALA A 183 -27.03 28.04 6.57
C ALA A 183 -26.13 27.15 7.45
N VAL A 184 -25.54 27.68 8.53
CA VAL A 184 -24.59 26.95 9.38
C VAL A 184 -25.27 25.81 10.13
N GLN A 185 -26.39 26.09 10.79
CA GLN A 185 -27.10 25.11 11.62
C GLN A 185 -27.59 23.89 10.81
N PRO A 186 -28.31 24.06 9.68
CA PRO A 186 -28.74 22.90 8.89
C PRO A 186 -27.56 22.11 8.29
N ALA A 187 -26.48 22.78 7.89
CA ALA A 187 -25.30 22.12 7.36
C ALA A 187 -24.51 21.34 8.44
N LEU A 188 -24.50 21.85 9.68
CA LEU A 188 -23.93 21.16 10.84
C LEU A 188 -24.71 19.88 11.15
N GLU A 189 -26.04 19.97 11.20
CA GLU A 189 -26.92 18.83 11.44
C GLU A 189 -26.74 17.74 10.39
N GLU A 190 -26.68 18.12 9.10
CA GLU A 190 -26.41 17.17 8.02
C GLU A 190 -25.02 16.52 8.16
N ALA A 191 -23.96 17.29 8.47
CA ALA A 191 -22.63 16.74 8.67
C ALA A 191 -22.56 15.75 9.84
N LEU A 192 -23.25 16.04 10.96
CA LEU A 192 -23.37 15.14 12.11
C LEU A 192 -24.15 13.87 11.77
N GLU A 193 -25.26 13.98 11.02
CA GLU A 193 -26.04 12.83 10.57
C GLU A 193 -25.20 11.89 9.68
N ARG A 194 -24.44 12.46 8.73
CA ARG A 194 -23.53 11.68 7.87
C ARG A 194 -22.41 11.02 8.67
N LEU A 195 -21.85 11.70 9.67
CA LEU A 195 -20.82 11.14 10.54
C LEU A 195 -21.36 9.98 11.39
N ALA A 196 -22.58 10.11 11.92
CA ALA A 196 -23.26 9.06 12.66
C ALA A 196 -23.51 7.81 11.80
N ALA A 197 -23.87 8.00 10.52
CA ALA A 197 -24.01 6.90 9.57
C ALA A 197 -22.68 6.16 9.31
N VAL A 198 -21.55 6.90 9.22
CA VAL A 198 -20.22 6.27 9.14
C VAL A 198 -19.93 5.47 10.40
N ARG A 199 -20.20 6.03 11.58
CA ARG A 199 -19.96 5.33 12.87
C ARG A 199 -20.78 4.05 12.98
N ALA A 200 -22.08 4.09 12.68
CA ALA A 200 -22.94 2.90 12.70
C ALA A 200 -22.43 1.80 11.76
N ALA A 201 -21.91 2.16 10.58
CA ALA A 201 -21.35 1.19 9.65
C ALA A 201 -20.02 0.58 10.11
N VAL A 202 -19.26 1.28 10.96
CA VAL A 202 -17.96 0.85 11.48
C VAL A 202 -18.11 -0.01 12.73
N ASP A 203 -18.96 0.41 13.67
CA ASP A 203 -19.17 -0.28 14.95
C ASP A 203 -19.82 -1.66 14.79
N ASP A 204 -20.68 -1.85 13.78
CA ASP A 204 -21.40 -3.12 13.59
C ASP A 204 -20.59 -4.20 12.85
N LYS A 205 -19.49 -3.88 12.14
CA LYS A 205 -19.00 -4.76 11.05
C LYS A 205 -17.48 -4.88 10.83
N LEU A 206 -16.65 -4.05 11.45
CA LEU A 206 -15.20 -4.04 11.18
C LEU A 206 -14.38 -4.48 12.40
N GLU A 207 -13.99 -5.75 12.44
CA GLU A 207 -12.96 -6.24 13.37
C GLU A 207 -11.64 -5.49 13.10
N GLY A 208 -11.13 -4.75 14.09
CA GLY A 208 -9.91 -3.93 13.98
C GLY A 208 -10.12 -2.41 13.79
N GLY A 209 -11.37 -1.92 13.89
CA GLY A 209 -11.73 -0.51 13.67
C GLY A 209 -11.24 0.53 14.69
N ALA A 210 -10.34 0.20 15.62
CA ALA A 210 -9.95 1.09 16.73
C ALA A 210 -9.42 2.47 16.27
N SER A 211 -8.61 2.50 15.21
CA SER A 211 -8.09 3.75 14.64
C SER A 211 -9.18 4.57 13.94
N LEU A 212 -10.14 3.91 13.28
CA LEU A 212 -11.26 4.57 12.61
C LEU A 212 -12.27 5.13 13.62
N ALA A 213 -12.54 4.39 14.70
CA ALA A 213 -13.37 4.86 15.82
C ALA A 213 -12.74 6.08 16.51
N THR A 214 -11.41 6.09 16.67
CA THR A 214 -10.68 7.25 17.21
C THR A 214 -10.81 8.47 16.30
N TRP A 215 -10.61 8.30 14.98
CA TRP A 215 -10.80 9.37 14.00
C TRP A 215 -12.24 9.91 14.01
N LEU A 216 -13.25 9.04 14.05
CA LEU A 216 -14.66 9.43 14.14
C LEU A 216 -14.95 10.23 15.43
N GLY A 217 -14.30 9.88 16.54
CA GLY A 217 -14.39 10.64 17.79
C GLY A 217 -13.79 12.04 17.66
N THR A 218 -12.62 12.16 17.01
CA THR A 218 -12.00 13.46 16.73
C THR A 218 -12.87 14.33 15.82
N GLU A 219 -13.41 13.77 14.73
CA GLU A 219 -14.26 14.48 13.78
C GLU A 219 -15.57 14.98 14.41
N GLN A 220 -16.18 14.17 15.29
CA GLN A 220 -17.34 14.61 16.05
C GLN A 220 -16.99 15.79 16.96
N GLY A 221 -15.85 15.72 17.65
CA GLY A 221 -15.35 16.82 18.47
C GLY A 221 -15.11 18.11 17.66
N VAL A 222 -14.66 18.00 16.40
CA VAL A 222 -14.48 19.16 15.51
C VAL A 222 -15.82 19.78 15.12
N LEU A 223 -16.84 18.97 14.80
CA LEU A 223 -18.16 19.47 14.43
C LEU A 223 -18.90 20.11 15.61
N GLU A 224 -18.81 19.52 16.79
CA GLU A 224 -19.44 20.03 18.01
C GLU A 224 -18.68 21.23 18.63
N GLY A 225 -17.55 21.64 18.04
CA GLY A 225 -16.72 22.73 18.54
C GLY A 225 -15.94 22.39 19.81
N ASN A 226 -15.86 21.12 20.17
CA ASN A 226 -15.16 20.60 21.35
C ASN A 226 -13.67 20.33 21.10
N ALA A 227 -13.24 20.27 19.83
CA ALA A 227 -11.84 20.11 19.46
C ALA A 227 -11.14 21.47 19.35
N GLN A 228 -10.07 21.65 20.14
CA GLN A 228 -9.16 22.79 19.97
C GLN A 228 -8.58 22.75 18.55
N ASN A 229 -8.87 23.78 17.76
CA ASN A 229 -8.28 24.02 16.44
C ASN A 229 -6.76 23.87 16.50
N ALA A 230 -6.22 22.77 15.97
CA ALA A 230 -4.85 22.76 15.46
C ALA A 230 -4.87 23.49 14.10
N GLY A 231 -4.94 24.82 14.15
CA GLY A 231 -4.69 25.65 12.98
C GLY A 231 -3.23 25.54 12.51
N PRO A 232 -2.94 26.04 11.31
CA PRO A 232 -2.35 27.37 11.34
C PRO A 232 -3.14 28.37 10.49
N ALA A 233 -3.54 29.45 11.14
CA ALA A 233 -3.96 30.67 10.49
C ALA A 233 -2.76 31.32 9.79
N HIS A 234 -2.78 31.34 8.46
CA HIS A 234 -1.86 32.16 7.67
C HIS A 234 -2.30 33.62 7.80
N LYS A 235 -1.65 34.38 8.70
CA LYS A 235 -1.61 35.85 8.63
C LYS A 235 -0.36 36.25 7.87
N GLY A 236 -0.56 36.92 6.73
CA GLY A 236 0.49 37.69 6.07
C GLY A 236 0.72 39.04 6.76
N GLN A 237 1.85 39.66 6.37
CA GLN A 237 2.46 40.92 6.83
C GLN A 237 3.27 40.76 8.13
N GLY A 238 4.57 41.02 8.19
CA GLY A 238 5.55 41.60 7.27
C GLY A 238 6.77 42.00 8.13
N GLY A 239 7.98 41.98 7.58
CA GLY A 239 9.17 42.49 8.29
C GLY A 239 10.45 41.74 7.94
N GLU A 240 11.38 42.49 7.36
CA GLU A 240 12.73 42.13 6.91
C GLU A 240 13.64 41.54 8.01
N GLN A 241 14.55 40.66 7.58
CA GLN A 241 16.00 40.60 7.91
C GLN A 241 16.50 39.18 7.59
N ASP A 242 17.23 39.03 6.50
CA ASP A 242 18.70 39.07 6.42
C ASP A 242 19.33 37.71 6.73
N ASP A 243 20.10 37.24 5.73
CA ASP A 243 21.31 36.42 5.82
C ASP A 243 21.36 35.26 6.81
N ILE A 244 21.50 34.04 6.26
CA ILE A 244 22.76 33.27 6.28
C ILE A 244 22.56 32.01 5.43
N LEU A 245 23.15 32.05 4.24
CA LEU A 245 23.68 30.87 3.56
C LEU A 245 24.92 30.41 4.35
N GLY A 246 24.94 29.19 4.88
CA GLY A 246 26.19 28.66 5.44
C GLY A 246 26.08 27.38 6.25
N SER A 247 26.71 26.31 5.74
CA SER A 247 26.99 25.02 6.38
C SER A 247 25.74 24.14 6.59
N PHE A 248 25.75 22.86 6.25
CA PHE A 248 26.64 21.86 6.83
C PHE A 248 27.18 20.87 5.79
N PHE A 249 28.49 20.58 5.95
CA PHE A 249 29.12 19.32 5.62
C PHE A 249 28.50 18.18 6.44
#